data_AF-A0A0F9SRG1-F1
#
_entry.id   AF-A0A0F9SRG1-F1
#
_cell.length_a   1.000
_cell.length_b   1.000
_cell.length_c   1.000
_cell.angle_alpha   90.00
_cell.angle_beta   90.00
_cell.angle_gamma   90.00
#
_symmetry.space_group_name_H-M   'P 1'
#
loop_
_entity.id
_entity.type
_entity.pdbx_description
1 polymer ?
#
loop_
_entity_poly.entity_id
_entity_poly.type
_entity_poly.pdbx_seq_one_letter_code
_entity_poly.pdbx_strand_id
1 'polypeptide(L)'
;MKLNYTIEPIKFETIEELPGAWTDDDYKQLLDGMEYGDASDLSSQELKEMCMLSLSDNEPNEAASTVLAHVFGERLNQGQIDNLSHEMETEKMWEEYAELSMHEEFFNATQLLYKAYNGKFPHPEAIRFKMKVTSQEKTGLSVFDTDVETALIRLLVQDMPDNTLIRRLFDEELKAGDFKDAKDIIWQYKKEEGTENSQVFEIISSSYWFDDLKYAENFDASLEIEED
;
A
#
# COMPACT_ATOMS: atom_id res chain seq x y z
N MET A 1 1.36 15.00 -27.12
CA MET A 1 2.59 15.67 -26.64
C MET A 1 3.49 14.70 -25.86
N LYS A 2 4.83 14.82 -26.00
CA LYS A 2 5.80 14.09 -25.15
C LYS A 2 6.39 15.04 -24.10
N LEU A 3 6.38 14.64 -22.83
CA LEU A 3 6.98 15.35 -21.71
C LEU A 3 8.19 14.59 -21.17
N ASN A 4 9.23 15.30 -20.76
CA ASN A 4 10.48 14.72 -20.30
C ASN A 4 10.74 15.11 -18.84
N TYR A 5 11.25 14.15 -18.08
CA TYR A 5 11.48 14.28 -16.66
C TYR A 5 12.84 13.73 -16.30
N THR A 6 13.44 14.32 -15.26
CA THR A 6 14.55 13.71 -14.53
C THR A 6 14.02 13.27 -13.17
N ILE A 7 14.25 12.00 -12.85
CA ILE A 7 13.82 11.37 -11.60
C ILE A 7 15.07 11.18 -10.73
N GLU A 8 15.02 11.72 -9.52
CA GLU A 8 16.12 11.66 -8.56
C GLU A 8 15.65 10.90 -7.30
N PRO A 9 16.12 9.65 -7.07
CA PRO A 9 15.84 8.92 -5.84
C PRO A 9 16.46 9.66 -4.63
N ILE A 10 15.68 9.88 -3.58
CA ILE A 10 16.13 10.55 -2.35
C ILE A 10 16.32 9.55 -1.22
N LYS A 11 15.35 8.65 -1.05
CA LYS A 11 15.32 7.68 0.05
C LYS A 11 14.57 6.44 -0.38
N PHE A 12 15.01 5.28 0.11
CA PHE A 12 14.29 4.01 0.01
C PHE A 12 14.44 3.27 1.33
N GLU A 13 13.34 2.77 1.88
CA GLU A 13 13.33 1.95 3.10
C GLU A 13 12.20 0.92 3.06
N THR A 14 12.44 -0.25 3.66
CA THR A 14 11.38 -1.21 3.99
C THR A 14 10.70 -0.76 5.28
N ILE A 15 9.37 -0.87 5.33
CA ILE A 15 8.55 -0.58 6.51
C ILE A 15 7.66 -1.77 6.86
N GLU A 16 7.46 -1.99 8.15
CA GLU A 16 6.63 -3.07 8.69
C GLU A 16 5.24 -2.59 9.17
N GLU A 17 4.97 -1.27 9.12
CA GLU A 17 3.70 -0.68 9.54
C GLU A 17 3.39 0.56 8.68
N LEU A 18 2.18 0.61 8.14
CA LEU A 18 1.72 1.75 7.33
C LEU A 18 1.24 2.88 8.25
N PRO A 19 1.48 4.14 7.88
CA PRO A 19 0.99 5.26 8.67
C PRO A 19 -0.53 5.33 8.55
N GLY A 20 -1.20 5.43 9.69
CA GLY A 20 -2.67 5.51 9.74
C GLY A 20 -3.40 4.20 9.46
N ALA A 21 -2.71 3.05 9.49
CA ALA A 21 -3.31 1.73 9.25
C ALA A 21 -4.48 1.39 10.18
N TRP A 22 -4.44 1.87 11.42
CA TRP A 22 -5.42 1.59 12.46
C TRP A 22 -5.68 2.84 13.30
N THR A 23 -6.93 3.08 13.64
CA THR A 23 -7.36 4.18 14.52
C THR A 23 -7.81 3.67 15.88
N ASP A 24 -7.96 4.59 16.85
CA ASP A 24 -8.52 4.26 18.17
C ASP A 24 -9.94 3.68 18.07
N ASP A 25 -10.70 4.07 17.06
CA ASP A 25 -12.06 3.55 16.83
C ASP A 25 -12.03 2.10 16.32
N ASP A 26 -11.10 1.79 15.41
CA ASP A 26 -10.90 0.41 14.95
C ASP A 26 -10.54 -0.52 16.10
N TYR A 27 -9.61 -0.10 16.97
CA TYR A 27 -9.25 -0.90 18.14
C TYR A 27 -10.43 -1.12 19.09
N LYS A 28 -11.28 -0.10 19.28
CA LYS A 28 -12.50 -0.24 20.10
C LYS A 28 -13.50 -1.22 19.48
N GLN A 29 -13.73 -1.14 18.17
CA GLN A 29 -14.64 -2.05 17.47
C GLN A 29 -14.14 -3.49 17.49
N LEU A 30 -12.83 -3.71 17.30
CA LEU A 30 -12.22 -5.02 17.43
C LEU A 30 -12.35 -5.59 18.86
N LEU A 31 -12.10 -4.75 19.88
CA LEU A 31 -12.28 -5.15 21.28
C LEU A 31 -13.74 -5.49 21.62
N ASP A 32 -14.70 -4.73 21.09
CA ASP A 32 -16.13 -5.03 21.24
C ASP A 32 -16.50 -6.36 20.56
N GLY A 33 -15.99 -6.60 19.34
CA GLY A 33 -16.16 -7.85 18.62
C GLY A 33 -15.55 -9.07 19.32
N MET A 34 -14.56 -8.87 20.18
CA MET A 34 -13.96 -9.90 21.04
C MET A 34 -14.58 -9.95 22.45
N GLU A 35 -15.68 -9.24 22.68
CA GLU A 35 -16.39 -9.16 23.96
C GLU A 35 -15.52 -8.70 25.15
N TYR A 36 -14.52 -7.83 24.90
CA TYR A 36 -13.60 -7.34 25.93
C TYR A 36 -14.31 -6.61 27.07
N GLY A 37 -15.37 -5.85 26.74
CA GLY A 37 -16.11 -4.98 27.66
C GLY A 37 -15.87 -3.50 27.39
N ASP A 38 -16.05 -2.66 28.42
CA ASP A 38 -15.96 -1.21 28.27
C ASP A 38 -14.51 -0.74 28.12
N ALA A 39 -14.20 -0.15 26.97
CA ALA A 39 -12.89 0.39 26.59
C ALA A 39 -12.87 1.93 26.52
N SER A 40 -13.90 2.63 27.02
CA SER A 40 -14.03 4.08 26.86
C SER A 40 -12.91 4.89 27.50
N ASP A 41 -12.38 4.40 28.63
CA ASP A 41 -11.42 5.10 29.47
C ASP A 41 -9.95 4.76 29.13
N LEU A 42 -9.73 3.87 28.15
CA LEU A 42 -8.39 3.48 27.72
C LEU A 42 -7.75 4.57 26.83
N SER A 43 -6.46 4.82 27.06
CA SER A 43 -5.64 5.64 26.16
C SER A 43 -5.39 4.92 24.82
N SER A 44 -4.98 5.65 23.79
CA SER A 44 -4.66 5.08 22.46
C SER A 44 -3.62 3.95 22.53
N GLN A 45 -2.62 4.08 23.42
CA GLN A 45 -1.63 3.03 23.62
C GLN A 45 -2.25 1.79 24.29
N GLU A 46 -3.04 1.99 25.35
CA GLU A 46 -3.72 0.89 26.05
C GLU A 46 -4.72 0.17 25.14
N LEU A 47 -5.44 0.89 24.27
CA LEU A 47 -6.35 0.29 23.27
C LEU A 47 -5.62 -0.66 22.35
N LYS A 48 -4.49 -0.22 21.78
CA LYS A 48 -3.67 -1.07 20.91
C LYS A 48 -3.13 -2.28 21.67
N GLU A 49 -2.60 -2.08 22.88
CA GLU A 49 -2.05 -3.16 23.71
C GLU A 49 -3.12 -4.18 24.11
N MET A 50 -4.29 -3.74 24.57
CA MET A 50 -5.40 -4.62 24.92
C MET A 50 -5.94 -5.35 23.69
N CYS A 51 -6.06 -4.69 22.54
CA CYS A 51 -6.50 -5.33 21.30
C CYS A 51 -5.55 -6.47 20.91
N MET A 52 -4.23 -6.24 20.96
CA MET A 52 -3.23 -7.28 20.67
C MET A 52 -3.33 -8.47 21.64
N LEU A 53 -3.52 -8.21 22.93
CA LEU A 53 -3.68 -9.26 23.94
C LEU A 53 -4.95 -10.07 23.67
N SER A 54 -6.09 -9.42 23.47
CA SER A 54 -7.36 -10.09 23.18
C SER A 54 -7.33 -10.89 21.89
N LEU A 55 -6.65 -10.41 20.84
CA LEU A 55 -6.41 -11.20 19.64
C LEU A 55 -5.62 -12.46 19.98
N SER A 56 -4.51 -12.33 20.70
CA SER A 56 -3.63 -13.45 21.04
C SER A 56 -4.23 -14.50 22.00
N ASP A 57 -5.35 -14.18 22.67
CA ASP A 57 -6.11 -15.12 23.52
C ASP A 57 -6.96 -16.11 22.70
N ASN A 58 -7.13 -15.88 21.39
CA ASN A 58 -7.88 -16.75 20.47
C ASN A 58 -6.95 -17.59 19.59
N GLU A 59 -7.49 -18.63 18.92
CA GLU A 59 -6.72 -19.30 17.87
C GLU A 59 -6.46 -18.34 16.69
N PRO A 60 -5.32 -18.44 15.97
CA PRO A 60 -4.93 -17.45 14.97
C PRO A 60 -5.96 -17.24 13.87
N ASN A 61 -6.56 -18.32 13.36
CA ASN A 61 -7.60 -18.24 12.34
C ASN A 61 -8.89 -17.59 12.89
N GLU A 62 -9.18 -17.72 14.18
CA GLU A 62 -10.32 -17.06 14.82
C GLU A 62 -10.05 -15.55 14.95
N ALA A 63 -8.86 -15.18 15.42
CA ALA A 63 -8.43 -13.78 15.47
C ALA A 63 -8.39 -13.13 14.08
N ALA A 64 -7.88 -13.86 13.07
CA ALA A 64 -7.87 -13.40 11.69
C ALA A 64 -9.29 -13.22 11.14
N SER A 65 -10.22 -14.12 11.46
CA SER A 65 -11.64 -13.98 11.09
C SER A 65 -12.25 -12.72 11.68
N THR A 66 -11.99 -12.43 12.97
CA THR A 66 -12.43 -11.19 13.63
C THR A 66 -11.88 -9.94 12.95
N VAL A 67 -10.58 -9.89 12.67
CA VAL A 67 -9.95 -8.75 11.99
C VAL A 67 -10.49 -8.57 10.58
N LEU A 68 -10.64 -9.66 9.82
CA LEU A 68 -11.20 -9.61 8.46
C LEU A 68 -12.67 -9.21 8.44
N ALA A 69 -13.47 -9.64 9.41
CA ALA A 69 -14.86 -9.22 9.53
C ALA A 69 -14.98 -7.71 9.78
N HIS A 70 -14.08 -7.14 10.60
CA HIS A 70 -14.00 -5.69 10.81
C HIS A 70 -13.63 -4.94 9.51
N VAL A 71 -12.59 -5.40 8.82
CA VAL A 71 -12.04 -4.70 7.65
C VAL A 71 -12.91 -4.87 6.38
N PHE A 72 -13.50 -6.05 6.21
CA PHE A 72 -14.13 -6.47 4.95
C PHE A 72 -15.58 -6.94 5.11
N GLY A 73 -16.21 -6.83 6.27
CA GLY A 73 -17.56 -7.37 6.51
C GLY A 73 -18.66 -6.87 5.57
N GLU A 74 -18.48 -5.69 4.96
CA GLU A 74 -19.40 -5.16 3.94
C GLU A 74 -19.11 -5.66 2.52
N ARG A 75 -17.90 -6.18 2.26
CA ARG A 75 -17.40 -6.60 0.94
C ARG A 75 -17.30 -8.11 0.77
N LEU A 76 -17.09 -8.83 1.86
CA LEU A 76 -16.91 -10.28 1.89
C LEU A 76 -18.00 -10.94 2.74
N ASN A 77 -18.47 -12.10 2.29
CA ASN A 77 -19.38 -12.91 3.09
C ASN A 77 -18.62 -13.79 4.10
N GLN A 78 -19.34 -14.35 5.08
CA GLN A 78 -18.75 -15.18 6.14
C GLN A 78 -17.88 -16.32 5.60
N GLY A 79 -18.33 -17.04 4.57
CA GLY A 79 -17.55 -18.15 4.01
C GLY A 79 -16.26 -17.69 3.34
N GLN A 80 -16.22 -16.49 2.76
CA GLN A 80 -14.98 -15.91 2.24
C GLN A 80 -14.04 -15.51 3.38
N ILE A 81 -14.57 -14.89 4.43
CA ILE A 81 -13.80 -14.50 5.62
C ILE A 81 -13.20 -15.75 6.29
N ASP A 82 -13.98 -16.81 6.47
CA ASP A 82 -13.53 -18.06 7.09
C ASP A 82 -12.41 -18.72 6.28
N ASN A 83 -12.49 -18.71 4.94
CA ASN A 83 -11.43 -19.26 4.10
C ASN A 83 -10.16 -18.40 4.18
N LEU A 84 -10.31 -17.08 4.06
CA LEU A 84 -9.19 -16.13 4.09
C LEU A 84 -8.47 -16.13 5.44
N SER A 85 -9.20 -16.33 6.55
CA SER A 85 -8.60 -16.34 7.88
C SER A 85 -7.63 -17.51 8.06
N HIS A 86 -7.86 -18.62 7.36
CA HIS A 86 -6.92 -19.74 7.27
C HIS A 86 -5.78 -19.48 6.28
N GLU A 87 -6.07 -18.92 5.10
CA GLU A 87 -5.05 -18.63 4.08
C GLU A 87 -4.01 -17.63 4.59
N MET A 88 -4.43 -16.59 5.32
CA MET A 88 -3.56 -15.56 5.86
C MET A 88 -2.51 -16.07 6.85
N GLU A 89 -2.68 -17.26 7.45
CA GLU A 89 -1.65 -17.82 8.33
C GLU A 89 -0.35 -18.15 7.58
N THR A 90 -0.41 -18.38 6.27
CA THR A 90 0.76 -18.80 5.47
C THR A 90 0.98 -17.99 4.20
N GLU A 91 -0.07 -17.45 3.60
CA GLU A 91 -0.03 -16.79 2.30
C GLU A 91 -0.05 -15.27 2.43
N LYS A 92 0.60 -14.56 1.50
CA LYS A 92 0.67 -13.10 1.50
C LYS A 92 -0.53 -12.51 0.77
N MET A 93 -1.67 -12.41 1.44
CA MET A 93 -2.90 -11.91 0.80
C MET A 93 -2.78 -10.50 0.21
N TRP A 94 -1.85 -9.67 0.70
CA TRP A 94 -1.55 -8.35 0.12
C TRP A 94 -0.71 -8.39 -1.18
N GLU A 95 -0.35 -9.57 -1.66
CA GLU A 95 0.36 -9.81 -2.93
C GLU A 95 -0.41 -10.81 -3.80
N GLU A 96 -1.10 -11.77 -3.16
CA GLU A 96 -1.68 -12.94 -3.82
C GLU A 96 -3.20 -12.87 -4.01
N TYR A 97 -3.90 -11.99 -3.28
CA TYR A 97 -5.34 -11.87 -3.45
C TYR A 97 -5.69 -11.31 -4.84
N ALA A 98 -6.77 -11.81 -5.44
CA ALA A 98 -7.10 -11.47 -6.83
C ALA A 98 -7.50 -9.99 -7.01
N GLU A 99 -8.11 -9.36 -6.00
CA GLU A 99 -8.54 -7.97 -6.04
C GLU A 99 -7.46 -7.05 -5.47
N LEU A 100 -6.79 -6.28 -6.32
CA LEU A 100 -5.70 -5.38 -5.91
C LEU A 100 -6.17 -4.31 -4.93
N SER A 101 -7.41 -3.85 -5.07
CA SER A 101 -7.97 -2.80 -4.21
C SER A 101 -8.12 -3.19 -2.74
N MET A 102 -7.84 -4.44 -2.38
CA MET A 102 -7.87 -4.93 -1.01
C MET A 102 -6.48 -5.17 -0.43
N HIS A 103 -5.42 -5.01 -1.23
CA HIS A 103 -4.06 -5.39 -0.85
C HIS A 103 -3.51 -4.59 0.33
N GLU A 104 -3.69 -3.27 0.34
CA GLU A 104 -3.26 -2.42 1.47
C GLU A 104 -3.96 -2.84 2.79
N GLU A 105 -5.24 -3.15 2.71
CA GLU A 105 -6.04 -3.54 3.88
C GLU A 105 -5.67 -4.95 4.38
N PHE A 106 -5.38 -5.89 3.46
CA PHE A 106 -4.80 -7.18 3.83
C PHE A 106 -3.43 -7.02 4.48
N PHE A 107 -2.60 -6.09 4.01
CA PHE A 107 -1.31 -5.79 4.64
C PHE A 107 -1.52 -5.31 6.08
N ASN A 108 -2.43 -4.36 6.29
CA ASN A 108 -2.74 -3.81 7.62
C ASN A 108 -3.31 -4.87 8.57
N ALA A 109 -4.22 -5.72 8.10
CA ALA A 109 -4.78 -6.87 8.84
C ALA A 109 -3.68 -7.87 9.25
N THR A 110 -2.86 -8.29 8.29
CA THR A 110 -1.74 -9.23 8.55
C THR A 110 -0.75 -8.62 9.53
N GLN A 111 -0.45 -7.32 9.39
CA GLN A 111 0.47 -6.62 10.26
C GLN A 111 0.01 -6.60 11.71
N LEU A 112 -1.28 -6.37 11.96
CA LEU A 112 -1.86 -6.44 13.30
C LEU A 112 -1.67 -7.84 13.89
N LEU A 113 -2.06 -8.87 13.13
CA LEU A 113 -1.99 -10.28 13.53
C LEU A 113 -0.55 -10.78 13.73
N TYR A 114 0.37 -10.40 12.85
CA TYR A 114 1.80 -10.70 12.96
C TYR A 114 2.36 -10.23 14.30
N LYS A 115 2.01 -9.00 14.72
CA LYS A 115 2.44 -8.43 16.00
C LYS A 115 1.76 -9.13 17.19
N ALA A 116 0.45 -9.38 17.12
CA ALA A 116 -0.28 -10.07 18.20
C ALA A 116 0.28 -11.47 18.49
N TYR A 117 0.71 -12.19 17.45
CA TYR A 117 1.19 -13.58 17.58
C TYR A 117 2.71 -13.74 17.50
N ASN A 118 3.49 -12.67 17.66
CA ASN A 118 4.96 -12.70 17.63
C ASN A 118 5.54 -13.42 16.39
N GLY A 119 4.96 -13.15 15.22
CA GLY A 119 5.46 -13.63 13.94
C GLY A 119 4.90 -14.96 13.45
N LYS A 120 3.73 -15.38 13.94
CA LYS A 120 3.04 -16.57 13.43
C LYS A 120 2.50 -16.39 12.00
N PHE A 121 2.02 -15.20 11.69
CA PHE A 121 1.56 -14.82 10.35
C PHE A 121 2.76 -14.47 9.44
N PRO A 122 2.59 -14.39 8.12
CA PRO A 122 3.62 -13.92 7.21
C PRO A 122 4.12 -12.52 7.60
N HIS A 123 5.42 -12.29 7.48
CA HIS A 123 6.03 -11.00 7.82
C HIS A 123 5.62 -9.92 6.80
N PRO A 124 4.91 -8.86 7.23
CA PRO A 124 4.47 -7.80 6.34
C PRO A 124 5.63 -6.84 6.02
N GLU A 125 6.07 -6.81 4.77
CA GLU A 125 7.10 -5.88 4.29
C GLU A 125 6.58 -5.04 3.13
N ALA A 126 6.35 -3.75 3.41
CA ALA A 126 6.06 -2.73 2.41
C ALA A 126 7.30 -1.87 2.17
N ILE A 127 7.29 -1.09 1.10
CA ILE A 127 8.36 -0.15 0.78
C ILE A 127 7.86 1.28 0.91
N ARG A 128 8.70 2.14 1.47
CA ARG A 128 8.53 3.59 1.47
C ARG A 128 9.72 4.21 0.78
N PHE A 129 9.46 5.03 -0.24
CA PHE A 129 10.53 5.70 -0.95
C PHE A 129 10.16 7.15 -1.28
N LYS A 130 11.19 7.97 -1.43
CA LYS A 130 11.09 9.38 -1.82
C LYS A 130 11.81 9.60 -3.11
N MET A 131 11.15 10.27 -4.04
CA MET A 131 11.75 10.66 -5.31
C MET A 131 11.38 12.09 -5.66
N LYS A 132 12.34 12.79 -6.23
CA LYS A 132 12.10 14.10 -6.83
C LYS A 132 11.89 13.93 -8.32
N VAL A 133 10.76 14.41 -8.80
CA VAL A 133 10.41 14.45 -10.21
C VAL A 133 10.63 15.88 -10.69
N THR A 134 11.54 16.08 -11.64
CA THR A 134 11.80 17.39 -12.25
C THR A 134 11.35 17.38 -13.69
N SER A 135 10.40 18.22 -14.06
CA SER A 135 9.95 18.36 -15.45
C SER A 135 10.86 19.31 -16.24
N GLN A 136 11.10 18.96 -17.50
CA GLN A 136 11.83 19.81 -18.46
C GLN A 136 10.90 20.83 -19.15
N GLU A 137 9.59 20.63 -19.07
CA GLU A 137 8.56 21.49 -19.65
C GLU A 137 7.80 22.27 -18.56
N LYS A 138 7.44 23.53 -18.85
CA LYS A 138 6.77 24.42 -17.88
C LYS A 138 5.45 23.87 -17.32
N THR A 139 4.72 23.10 -18.12
CA THR A 139 3.41 22.54 -17.76
C THR A 139 3.52 21.08 -17.34
N GLY A 140 4.70 20.49 -17.31
CA GLY A 140 4.81 19.04 -17.20
C GLY A 140 4.47 18.47 -15.82
N LEU A 141 4.40 19.29 -14.77
CA LEU A 141 3.89 18.84 -13.47
C LEU A 141 2.35 18.76 -13.42
N SER A 142 1.62 19.36 -14.36
CA SER A 142 0.14 19.34 -14.36
C SER A 142 -0.44 17.94 -14.59
N VAL A 143 0.36 16.99 -15.08
CA VAL A 143 -0.03 15.57 -15.20
C VAL A 143 -0.42 14.97 -13.85
N PHE A 144 0.19 15.47 -12.77
CA PHE A 144 -0.07 15.02 -11.41
C PHE A 144 -1.29 15.71 -10.78
N ASP A 145 -2.04 16.53 -11.51
CA ASP A 145 -3.25 17.18 -10.97
C ASP A 145 -4.50 16.34 -11.20
N THR A 146 -4.45 15.40 -12.16
CA THR A 146 -5.59 14.56 -12.55
C THR A 146 -5.44 13.12 -12.07
N ASP A 147 -4.29 12.50 -12.34
CA ASP A 147 -4.01 11.11 -11.97
C ASP A 147 -2.53 10.98 -11.59
N VAL A 148 -2.25 11.09 -10.29
CA VAL A 148 -0.89 11.09 -9.76
C VAL A 148 -0.28 9.70 -9.89
N GLU A 149 -1.04 8.69 -9.53
CA GLU A 149 -0.60 7.31 -9.43
C GLU A 149 -0.21 6.77 -10.81
N THR A 150 -1.07 6.94 -11.82
CA THR A 150 -0.76 6.54 -13.20
C THR A 150 0.49 7.23 -13.71
N ALA A 151 0.59 8.55 -13.53
CA ALA A 151 1.74 9.32 -13.99
C ALA A 151 3.04 8.89 -13.29
N LEU A 152 2.99 8.68 -11.97
CA LEU A 152 4.14 8.19 -11.20
C LEU A 152 4.56 6.80 -11.66
N ILE A 153 3.64 5.82 -11.71
CA ILE A 153 3.98 4.46 -12.10
C ILE A 153 4.63 4.43 -13.48
N ARG A 154 4.06 5.12 -14.47
CA ARG A 154 4.62 5.19 -15.83
C ARG A 154 6.02 5.78 -15.89
N LEU A 155 6.34 6.74 -15.02
CA LEU A 155 7.70 7.28 -14.90
C LEU A 155 8.64 6.28 -14.20
N LEU A 156 8.21 5.72 -13.07
CA LEU A 156 9.03 4.85 -12.22
C LEU A 156 9.44 3.57 -12.92
N VAL A 157 8.53 2.94 -13.66
CA VAL A 157 8.83 1.66 -14.31
C VAL A 157 9.94 1.78 -15.35
N GLN A 158 10.18 2.97 -15.92
CA GLN A 158 11.16 3.16 -17.02
C GLN A 158 12.60 2.84 -16.62
N ASP A 159 12.95 2.96 -15.34
CA ASP A 159 14.27 2.56 -14.82
C ASP A 159 14.31 1.10 -14.34
N MET A 160 13.16 0.43 -14.29
CA MET A 160 13.06 -0.94 -13.81
C MET A 160 13.29 -1.98 -14.91
N PRO A 161 13.84 -3.17 -14.58
CA PRO A 161 14.04 -4.26 -15.53
C PRO A 161 12.76 -4.66 -16.30
N ASP A 162 12.92 -5.04 -17.57
CA ASP A 162 11.80 -5.40 -18.46
C ASP A 162 10.99 -6.62 -17.96
N ASN A 163 11.60 -7.49 -17.16
CA ASN A 163 10.99 -8.71 -16.64
C ASN A 163 10.24 -8.53 -15.31
N THR A 164 10.10 -7.29 -14.83
CA THR A 164 9.36 -6.98 -13.60
C THR A 164 7.90 -7.39 -13.70
N LEU A 165 7.27 -7.64 -12.56
CA LEU A 165 5.87 -8.08 -12.56
C LEU A 165 4.93 -7.02 -13.10
N ILE A 166 5.10 -5.77 -12.68
CA ILE A 166 4.25 -4.65 -13.12
C ILE A 166 4.23 -4.52 -14.64
N ARG A 167 5.38 -4.68 -15.30
CA ARG A 167 5.48 -4.68 -16.78
C ARG A 167 4.80 -5.89 -17.41
N ARG A 168 4.88 -7.07 -16.78
CA ARG A 168 4.22 -8.28 -17.29
C ARG A 168 2.70 -8.23 -17.19
N LEU A 169 2.17 -7.56 -16.17
CA LEU A 169 0.73 -7.48 -15.93
C LEU A 169 0.07 -6.29 -16.64
N PHE A 170 0.77 -5.16 -16.79
CA PHE A 170 0.19 -3.89 -17.22
C PHE A 170 0.90 -3.27 -18.44
N ASP A 171 1.44 -4.08 -19.36
CA ASP A 171 2.22 -3.58 -20.51
C ASP A 171 1.46 -2.56 -21.37
N GLU A 172 0.14 -2.69 -21.51
CA GLU A 172 -0.68 -1.76 -22.30
C GLU A 172 -0.94 -0.46 -21.53
N GLU A 173 -1.35 -0.57 -20.27
CA GLU A 173 -1.67 0.55 -19.38
C GLU A 173 -0.43 1.40 -19.06
N LEU A 174 0.75 0.80 -19.02
CA LEU A 174 2.02 1.51 -18.85
C LEU A 174 2.39 2.35 -20.09
N LYS A 175 1.86 2.03 -21.27
CA LYS A 175 2.12 2.78 -22.51
C LYS A 175 1.13 3.93 -22.69
N ALA A 176 -0.16 3.67 -22.52
CA ALA A 176 -1.21 4.66 -22.76
C ALA A 176 -2.54 4.23 -22.12
N GLY A 177 -3.55 5.09 -22.25
CA GLY A 177 -4.92 4.79 -21.81
C GLY A 177 -5.17 4.97 -20.32
N ASP A 178 -6.27 4.38 -19.86
CA ASP A 178 -6.73 4.42 -18.47
C ASP A 178 -6.05 3.30 -17.66
N PHE A 179 -5.50 3.62 -16.50
CA PHE A 179 -4.81 2.67 -15.63
C PHE A 179 -5.48 2.61 -14.26
N LYS A 180 -6.67 2.00 -14.22
CA LYS A 180 -7.56 2.02 -13.05
C LYS A 180 -6.95 1.40 -11.79
N ASP A 181 -6.07 0.42 -11.95
CA ASP A 181 -5.42 -0.29 -10.85
C ASP A 181 -4.22 0.49 -10.27
N ALA A 182 -3.82 1.62 -10.87
CA ALA A 182 -2.68 2.40 -10.41
C ALA A 182 -2.81 2.85 -8.95
N LYS A 183 -4.03 3.24 -8.55
CA LYS A 183 -4.38 3.62 -7.17
C LYS A 183 -4.27 2.45 -6.17
N ASP A 184 -4.33 1.21 -6.65
CA ASP A 184 -4.27 0.01 -5.82
C ASP A 184 -2.83 -0.56 -5.79
N ILE A 185 -1.97 -0.10 -6.69
CA ILE A 185 -0.52 -0.36 -6.71
C ILE A 185 0.23 0.65 -5.84
N ILE A 186 -0.06 1.95 -5.96
CA ILE A 186 0.45 2.97 -5.05
C ILE A 186 -0.57 3.14 -3.92
N TRP A 187 -0.32 2.45 -2.80
CA TRP A 187 -1.20 2.46 -1.64
C TRP A 187 -1.34 3.86 -1.03
N GLN A 188 -0.22 4.58 -0.87
CA GLN A 188 -0.24 5.94 -0.34
C GLN A 188 0.81 6.80 -1.02
N TYR A 189 0.51 8.09 -1.20
CA TYR A 189 1.51 9.08 -1.57
C TYR A 189 1.28 10.42 -0.88
N LYS A 190 2.35 11.22 -0.77
CA LYS A 190 2.31 12.60 -0.33
C LYS A 190 3.18 13.47 -1.23
N LYS A 191 2.63 14.61 -1.63
CA LYS A 191 3.39 15.70 -2.28
C LYS A 191 4.06 16.55 -1.19
N GLU A 192 5.38 16.61 -1.20
CA GLU A 192 6.15 17.50 -0.30
C GLU A 192 6.43 18.87 -0.97
N GLU A 193 7.20 19.75 -0.32
CA GLU A 193 7.57 21.03 -0.94
C GLU A 193 8.38 20.82 -2.23
N GLY A 194 7.98 21.51 -3.29
CA GLY A 194 8.61 21.49 -4.61
C GLY A 194 9.05 22.87 -5.08
N THR A 195 9.50 22.93 -6.33
CA THR A 195 9.75 24.18 -7.07
C THR A 195 8.72 24.35 -8.18
N GLU A 196 8.83 25.41 -8.98
CA GLU A 196 7.98 25.61 -10.16
C GLU A 196 8.05 24.43 -11.16
N ASN A 197 9.16 23.71 -11.21
CA ASN A 197 9.41 22.62 -12.16
C ASN A 197 9.78 21.28 -11.51
N SER A 198 9.76 21.18 -10.18
CA SER A 198 10.02 19.91 -9.50
C SER A 198 9.05 19.65 -8.35
N GLN A 199 8.73 18.38 -8.14
CA GLN A 199 7.86 17.91 -7.07
C GLN A 199 8.51 16.70 -6.40
N VAL A 200 8.56 16.70 -5.06
CA VAL A 200 8.99 15.54 -4.29
C VAL A 200 7.76 14.72 -3.89
N PHE A 201 7.83 13.42 -4.11
CA PHE A 201 6.80 12.46 -3.72
C PHE A 201 7.38 11.50 -2.70
N GLU A 202 6.71 11.35 -1.55
CA GLU A 202 6.85 10.19 -0.68
C GLU A 202 5.77 9.18 -1.08
N ILE A 203 6.18 7.94 -1.36
CA ILE A 203 5.32 6.88 -1.92
C ILE A 203 5.45 5.66 -1.02
N ILE A 204 4.33 4.98 -0.77
CA ILE A 204 4.25 3.69 -0.09
C ILE A 204 3.55 2.70 -1.02
N SER A 205 4.13 1.51 -1.15
CA SER A 205 3.59 0.43 -1.98
C SER A 205 4.06 -0.94 -1.46
N SER A 206 3.53 -2.01 -2.01
CA SER A 206 4.07 -3.37 -1.81
C SER A 206 5.47 -3.48 -2.40
N SER A 207 6.36 -4.18 -1.69
CA SER A 207 7.67 -4.56 -2.23
C SER A 207 7.55 -5.35 -3.53
N TYR A 208 6.44 -6.08 -3.71
CA TYR A 208 6.10 -6.85 -4.90
C TYR A 208 6.13 -6.04 -6.21
N TRP A 209 5.85 -4.73 -6.13
CA TRP A 209 5.79 -3.86 -7.29
C TRP A 209 7.09 -3.12 -7.59
N PHE A 210 7.76 -2.56 -6.59
CA PHE A 210 8.88 -1.62 -6.81
C PHE A 210 10.16 -1.92 -6.02
N ASP A 211 10.40 -3.16 -5.58
CA ASP A 211 11.64 -3.53 -4.87
C ASP A 211 12.92 -3.18 -5.67
N ASP A 212 12.89 -3.23 -7.00
CA ASP A 212 14.03 -2.87 -7.84
C ASP A 212 14.47 -1.40 -7.71
N LEU A 213 13.57 -0.49 -7.31
CA LEU A 213 13.88 0.94 -7.14
C LEU A 213 14.88 1.19 -6.00
N LYS A 214 15.17 0.21 -5.14
CA LYS A 214 16.24 0.32 -4.14
C LYS A 214 17.64 0.52 -4.74
N TYR A 215 17.80 0.17 -6.02
CA TYR A 215 19.03 0.34 -6.79
C TYR A 215 18.97 1.47 -7.80
N ALA A 216 17.86 2.22 -7.85
CA ALA A 216 17.70 3.31 -8.80
C ALA A 216 18.78 4.38 -8.57
N GLU A 217 19.39 4.83 -9.66
CA GLU A 217 20.19 6.04 -9.71
C GLU A 217 19.34 7.17 -10.33
N ASN A 218 19.94 8.33 -10.60
CA ASN A 218 19.22 9.37 -11.34
C ASN A 218 18.99 8.90 -12.78
N PHE A 219 17.75 8.98 -13.25
CA PHE A 219 17.39 8.59 -14.60
C PHE A 219 16.47 9.61 -15.28
N ASP A 220 16.48 9.59 -16.61
CA ASP A 220 15.55 10.36 -17.42
C ASP A 220 14.37 9.47 -17.83
N ALA A 221 13.16 10.02 -17.75
CA ALA A 221 11.93 9.35 -18.11
C ALA A 221 11.05 10.28 -18.94
N SER A 222 10.03 9.71 -19.58
CA SER A 222 9.10 10.51 -20.38
C SER A 222 7.67 10.00 -20.33
N LEU A 223 6.71 10.91 -20.46
CA LEU A 223 5.29 10.58 -20.59
C LEU A 223 4.77 11.01 -21.95
N GLU A 224 3.97 10.14 -22.57
CA GLU A 224 3.17 10.48 -23.73
C GLU A 224 1.76 10.87 -23.26
N ILE A 225 1.32 12.05 -23.66
CA ILE A 225 -0.02 12.58 -23.33
C ILE A 225 -0.77 12.74 -24.64
N GLU A 226 -1.98 12.20 -24.68
CA GLU A 226 -2.92 12.44 -25.78
C GLU A 226 -3.30 13.93 -25.80
N GLU A 227 -3.21 14.56 -26.97
CA GLU A 227 -3.75 15.91 -27.15
C GLU A 227 -5.25 15.79 -27.40
N ASP A 228 -6.06 16.51 -26.61
CA ASP A 228 -7.48 16.76 -26.89
C ASP A 228 -7.67 17.57 -28.17
#